data_AF-A0A1Q9EMS0-F1
#
_entry.id   AF-A0A1Q9EMS0-F1
#
_cell.length_a   1.000
_cell.length_b   1.000
_cell.length_c   1.000
_cell.angle_alpha   90.00
_cell.angle_beta   90.00
_cell.angle_gamma   90.00
#
_symmetry.space_group_name_H-M   'P 1'
#
loop_
_entity.id
_entity.type
_entity.pdbx_description
1 polymer ?
#
loop_
_entity_poly.entity_id
_entity_poly.type
_entity_poly.pdbx_seq_one_letter_code
_entity_poly.pdbx_strand_id
1 'polypeptide(L)'
;MHDGKDGNGKASAPERLHRGRNFGAPVLWLLGLIPLLARMLHAKVNPARSFQCCYCAFIAVSLCWNHFEGHRSFYRWFSSSKIEPSQKRGLGHAGERIYGLLPAPWLSPLQHDAACAALCFSLLGSCFSWAPRLCLGVAFLAWFFYYSQIFCATKAGGHGSTLIPGTLLMLALSPAIEDTYTWKDSVEDWWALDFIKLQVAATYCGSGLCKIAGSLYFRQFWGNGTTLQAYTFDAMWSRPGGEFTWQLQAIAVQCPRTLVLAATLSLLFEVCFPLALKSQELGAAFACAALAFHTGVYFLQGFDFLSQWCPVILLFALPGASWQMTWASLQEGAASLGLDLGLSLAFLYTACSMFVSLTMVDVWYGEVPPWSCCPMFLIPRNVFAPKMPRWWSMTGVPEQREAGFMDPLIYSPANAKHYLPKEDLPKFPYKILQFGYLSQVPKELQKFVRPECLQHEGPMLLFANFPVPKELKDALEKMVHLSLRSSPKDAWDSKKLREMVDLQRLCRLHFERAEHRLSKKTD
;
A
#
# COMPACT_ATOMS: atom_id res chain seq x y z
N MET A 1 -11.82 -31.83 45.51
CA MET A 1 -12.29 -32.57 44.32
C MET A 1 -13.19 -31.65 43.51
N HIS A 2 -12.59 -30.87 42.60
CA HIS A 2 -13.23 -30.40 41.38
C HIS A 2 -12.11 -29.84 40.51
N ASP A 3 -11.49 -30.74 39.75
CA ASP A 3 -10.52 -30.43 38.71
C ASP A 3 -11.23 -29.71 37.55
N GLY A 4 -11.04 -28.40 37.46
CA GLY A 4 -11.32 -27.63 36.25
C GLY A 4 -10.17 -27.83 35.28
N LYS A 5 -10.29 -28.79 34.37
CA LYS A 5 -9.39 -28.95 33.22
C LYS A 5 -9.54 -27.73 32.31
N ASP A 6 -8.56 -26.84 32.36
CA ASP A 6 -8.40 -25.78 31.38
C ASP A 6 -8.29 -26.38 29.98
N GLY A 7 -9.29 -26.05 29.16
CA GLY A 7 -9.36 -26.40 27.76
C GLY A 7 -8.19 -25.77 27.01
N ASN A 8 -7.19 -26.58 26.70
CA ASN A 8 -6.19 -26.31 25.68
C ASN A 8 -6.90 -26.23 24.32
N GLY A 9 -7.54 -25.08 24.07
CA GLY A 9 -8.02 -24.69 22.76
C GLY A 9 -6.81 -24.49 21.86
N LYS A 10 -6.30 -25.60 21.29
CA LYS A 10 -5.39 -25.55 20.15
C LYS A 10 -6.09 -24.71 19.09
N ALA A 11 -5.67 -23.46 18.96
CA ALA A 11 -6.01 -22.65 17.80
C ALA A 11 -5.53 -23.46 16.59
N SER A 12 -6.45 -24.10 15.89
CA SER A 12 -6.16 -24.87 14.70
C SER A 12 -5.56 -23.91 13.68
N ALA A 13 -4.23 -23.92 13.58
CA ALA A 13 -3.54 -23.22 12.52
C ALA A 13 -4.10 -23.72 11.19
N PRO A 14 -4.46 -22.85 10.24
CA PRO A 14 -5.07 -23.24 8.98
C PRO A 14 -4.01 -23.85 8.06
N GLU A 15 -3.62 -25.10 8.32
CA GLU A 15 -2.53 -25.79 7.62
C GLU A 15 -2.92 -26.32 6.22
N ARG A 16 -4.16 -26.10 5.76
CA ARG A 16 -4.71 -26.81 4.57
C ARG A 16 -5.09 -25.98 3.34
N LEU A 17 -4.79 -24.68 3.25
CA LEU A 17 -5.42 -23.84 2.20
C LEU A 17 -4.58 -23.27 1.04
N HIS A 18 -3.25 -23.36 1.00
CA HIS A 18 -2.47 -22.48 0.09
C HIS A 18 -1.56 -23.13 -0.97
N ARG A 19 -1.83 -24.36 -1.45
CA ARG A 19 -0.98 -24.99 -2.48
C ARG A 19 -1.37 -24.74 -3.96
N GLY A 20 -2.25 -23.80 -4.29
CA GLY A 20 -2.75 -23.75 -5.68
C GLY A 20 -3.27 -22.44 -6.27
N ARG A 21 -3.07 -21.26 -5.69
CA ARG A 21 -3.71 -20.04 -6.22
C ARG A 21 -2.85 -18.78 -6.09
N ASN A 22 -1.92 -18.50 -7.00
CA ASN A 22 -1.15 -17.22 -6.90
C ASN A 22 -0.85 -16.53 -8.22
N PHE A 23 -1.83 -16.51 -9.13
CA PHE A 23 -1.80 -15.57 -10.27
C PHE A 23 -3.15 -14.89 -10.52
N GLY A 24 -4.17 -15.22 -9.73
CA GLY A 24 -5.55 -14.83 -10.01
C GLY A 24 -5.82 -13.35 -9.81
N ALA A 25 -5.50 -12.78 -8.65
CA ALA A 25 -6.06 -11.48 -8.27
C ALA A 25 -5.69 -10.33 -9.24
N PRO A 26 -4.42 -10.06 -9.57
CA PRO A 26 -4.07 -8.94 -10.47
C PRO A 26 -4.57 -9.11 -11.89
N VAL A 27 -4.52 -10.34 -12.42
CA VAL A 27 -4.99 -10.64 -13.78
C VAL A 27 -6.50 -10.51 -13.84
N LEU A 28 -7.23 -11.01 -12.83
CA LEU A 28 -8.67 -10.84 -12.72
C LEU A 28 -9.06 -9.37 -12.55
N TRP A 29 -8.25 -8.58 -11.82
CA TRP A 29 -8.46 -7.13 -11.73
C TRP A 29 -8.31 -6.47 -13.09
N LEU A 30 -7.20 -6.69 -13.80
CA LEU A 30 -6.96 -6.11 -15.13
C LEU A 30 -8.04 -6.54 -16.14
N LEU A 31 -8.47 -7.80 -16.12
CA LEU A 31 -9.57 -8.27 -16.96
C LEU A 31 -10.91 -7.64 -16.56
N GLY A 32 -11.14 -7.42 -15.26
CA GLY A 32 -12.31 -6.72 -14.74
C GLY A 32 -12.38 -5.24 -15.14
N LEU A 33 -11.22 -4.60 -15.41
CA LEU A 33 -11.16 -3.22 -15.91
C LEU A 33 -11.62 -3.11 -17.38
N ILE A 34 -11.58 -4.18 -18.17
CA ILE A 34 -11.97 -4.11 -19.61
C ILE A 34 -13.48 -3.88 -19.79
N PRO A 35 -14.39 -4.67 -19.18
CA PRO A 35 -15.83 -4.39 -19.22
C PRO A 35 -16.18 -3.04 -18.60
N LEU A 36 -15.41 -2.64 -17.58
CA LEU A 36 -15.55 -1.37 -16.89
C LEU A 36 -15.32 -0.20 -17.86
N LEU A 37 -14.19 -0.22 -18.57
CA LEU A 37 -13.84 0.74 -19.61
C LEU A 37 -14.85 0.70 -20.77
N ALA A 38 -15.27 -0.49 -21.21
CA ALA A 38 -16.26 -0.61 -22.28
C ALA A 38 -17.61 0.03 -21.91
N ARG A 39 -18.07 -0.16 -20.66
CA ARG A 39 -19.30 0.48 -20.17
C ARG A 39 -19.13 1.99 -20.01
N MET A 40 -17.97 2.45 -19.52
CA MET A 40 -17.64 3.85 -19.37
C MET A 40 -17.53 4.60 -20.70
N LEU A 41 -17.11 3.92 -21.78
CA LEU A 41 -17.03 4.48 -23.13
C LEU A 41 -18.38 4.53 -23.86
N HIS A 42 -19.45 3.97 -23.27
CA HIS A 42 -20.76 3.97 -23.90
C HIS A 42 -21.44 5.34 -23.73
N ALA A 43 -21.36 6.16 -24.78
CA ALA A 43 -21.64 7.62 -24.83
C ALA A 43 -23.05 8.11 -24.44
N LYS A 44 -23.92 7.28 -23.87
CA LYS A 44 -25.31 7.63 -23.54
C LYS A 44 -25.60 7.77 -22.04
N VAL A 45 -24.61 7.55 -21.17
CA VAL A 45 -24.79 7.55 -19.72
C VAL A 45 -23.99 8.69 -19.11
N ASN A 46 -24.56 9.38 -18.10
CA ASN A 46 -23.86 10.40 -17.33
C ASN A 46 -22.46 9.89 -16.89
N PRO A 47 -21.37 10.61 -17.22
CA PRO A 47 -20.00 10.17 -16.94
C PRO A 47 -19.71 9.96 -15.46
N ALA A 48 -20.19 10.85 -14.57
CA ALA A 48 -20.02 10.72 -13.13
C ALA A 48 -20.73 9.48 -12.60
N ARG A 49 -21.96 9.22 -13.06
CA ARG A 49 -22.71 8.00 -12.73
C ARG A 49 -22.02 6.73 -13.24
N SER A 50 -21.54 6.75 -14.48
CA SER A 50 -20.82 5.62 -15.08
C SER A 50 -19.55 5.29 -14.31
N PHE A 51 -18.72 6.30 -14.04
CA PHE A 51 -17.51 6.16 -13.23
C PHE A 51 -17.85 5.65 -11.83
N GLN A 52 -18.84 6.25 -11.16
CA GLN A 52 -19.24 5.86 -9.81
C GLN A 52 -19.67 4.40 -9.72
N CYS A 53 -20.57 3.94 -10.60
CA CYS A 53 -21.02 2.55 -10.62
C CYS A 53 -19.86 1.58 -10.81
N CYS A 54 -18.99 1.91 -11.76
CA CYS A 54 -17.81 1.13 -12.09
C CYS A 54 -16.83 1.05 -10.91
N TYR A 55 -16.43 2.21 -10.39
CA TYR A 55 -15.54 2.35 -9.25
C TYR A 55 -16.08 1.59 -8.03
N CYS A 56 -17.34 1.81 -7.65
CA CYS A 56 -17.93 1.19 -6.47
C CYS A 56 -18.05 -0.32 -6.61
N ALA A 57 -18.46 -0.83 -7.79
CA ALA A 57 -18.53 -2.26 -8.04
C ALA A 57 -17.14 -2.91 -7.94
N PHE A 58 -16.12 -2.29 -8.55
CA PHE A 58 -14.75 -2.81 -8.50
C PHE A 58 -14.23 -2.85 -7.05
N ILE A 59 -14.36 -1.74 -6.32
CA ILE A 59 -13.89 -1.66 -4.92
C ILE A 59 -14.65 -2.67 -4.05
N ALA A 60 -15.96 -2.87 -4.25
CA ALA A 60 -16.72 -3.88 -3.52
C ALA A 60 -16.22 -5.31 -3.79
N VAL A 61 -15.95 -5.65 -5.06
CA VAL A 61 -15.42 -6.98 -5.42
C VAL A 61 -14.02 -7.18 -4.82
N SER A 62 -13.15 -6.16 -4.90
CA SER A 62 -11.81 -6.19 -4.30
C SER A 62 -11.83 -6.31 -2.78
N LEU A 63 -12.73 -5.59 -2.12
CA LEU A 63 -12.94 -5.70 -0.69
C LEU A 63 -13.43 -7.10 -0.30
N CYS A 64 -14.45 -7.63 -0.97
CA CYS A 64 -14.95 -8.97 -0.72
C CYS A 64 -13.84 -10.02 -0.88
N TRP A 65 -13.08 -9.95 -1.97
CA TRP A 65 -11.96 -10.86 -2.22
C TRP A 65 -10.95 -10.83 -1.08
N ASN A 66 -10.37 -9.66 -0.80
CA ASN A 66 -9.33 -9.52 0.22
C ASN A 66 -9.87 -9.80 1.65
N HIS A 67 -11.14 -9.52 1.91
CA HIS A 67 -11.77 -9.78 3.21
C HIS A 67 -11.87 -11.27 3.50
N PHE A 68 -12.42 -12.03 2.55
CA PHE A 68 -12.60 -13.47 2.71
C PHE A 68 -11.29 -14.25 2.54
N GLU A 69 -10.35 -13.73 1.76
CA GLU A 69 -9.02 -14.32 1.59
C GLU A 69 -8.17 -14.16 2.86
N GLY A 70 -8.15 -12.98 3.48
CA GLY A 70 -7.20 -12.75 4.57
C GLY A 70 -7.56 -11.70 5.63
N HIS A 71 -8.24 -10.59 5.30
CA HIS A 71 -8.43 -9.55 6.33
C HIS A 71 -9.27 -10.02 7.52
N ARG A 72 -10.25 -10.90 7.28
CA ARG A 72 -11.08 -11.48 8.34
C ARG A 72 -10.29 -12.32 9.33
N SER A 73 -9.46 -13.24 8.83
CA SER A 73 -8.62 -14.11 9.67
C SER A 73 -7.55 -13.29 10.39
N PHE A 74 -6.93 -12.36 9.67
CA PHE A 74 -5.98 -11.41 10.23
C PHE A 74 -6.58 -10.62 11.39
N TYR A 75 -7.74 -10.00 11.20
CA TYR A 75 -8.30 -9.14 12.26
C TYR A 75 -8.69 -9.94 13.50
N ARG A 76 -9.21 -11.15 13.33
CA ARG A 76 -9.51 -12.07 14.44
C ARG A 76 -8.27 -12.42 15.26
N TRP A 77 -7.18 -12.77 14.59
CA TRP A 77 -5.91 -12.99 15.27
C TRP A 77 -5.39 -11.69 15.89
N PHE A 78 -5.29 -10.62 15.10
CA PHE A 78 -4.72 -9.34 15.52
C PHE A 78 -5.39 -8.80 16.77
N SER A 79 -6.73 -8.72 16.78
CA SER A 79 -7.52 -8.23 17.93
C SER A 79 -7.40 -9.08 19.20
N SER A 80 -7.04 -10.37 19.09
CA SER A 80 -6.88 -11.28 20.22
C SER A 80 -5.42 -11.57 20.60
N SER A 81 -4.47 -11.20 19.74
CA SER A 81 -3.05 -11.54 19.87
C SER A 81 -2.37 -10.89 21.07
N LYS A 82 -2.87 -9.73 21.54
CA LYS A 82 -2.25 -8.90 22.59
C LYS A 82 -0.79 -8.54 22.28
N ILE A 83 -0.44 -8.42 20.99
CA ILE A 83 0.83 -7.78 20.59
C ILE A 83 0.68 -6.26 20.72
N GLU A 84 1.78 -5.54 20.94
CA GLU A 84 1.77 -4.09 21.15
C GLU A 84 1.01 -3.33 20.04
N PRO A 85 1.23 -3.59 18.73
CA PRO A 85 0.44 -2.93 17.68
C PRO A 85 -1.07 -3.21 17.73
N SER A 86 -1.50 -4.35 18.28
CA SER A 86 -2.93 -4.69 18.42
C SER A 86 -3.66 -3.84 19.45
N GLN A 87 -2.91 -3.10 20.27
CA GLN A 87 -3.43 -2.14 21.24
C GLN A 87 -3.79 -0.79 20.62
N LYS A 88 -3.69 -0.63 19.29
CA LYS A 88 -4.02 0.60 18.58
C LYS A 88 -5.01 0.36 17.44
N ARG A 89 -5.73 1.41 17.07
CA ARG A 89 -6.60 1.50 15.89
C ARG A 89 -6.38 2.85 15.24
N GLY A 90 -6.46 2.89 13.93
CA GLY A 90 -6.18 4.10 13.17
C GLY A 90 -5.82 3.77 11.74
N LEU A 91 -5.28 4.73 11.00
CA LEU A 91 -4.97 4.58 9.58
C LEU A 91 -3.45 4.76 9.34
N GLY A 92 -3.00 4.60 8.10
CA GLY A 92 -1.57 4.72 7.77
C GLY A 92 -0.74 3.55 8.29
N HIS A 93 0.57 3.73 8.38
CA HIS A 93 1.51 2.69 8.83
C HIS A 93 1.63 2.62 10.35
N ALA A 94 1.23 3.67 11.09
CA ALA A 94 1.38 3.73 12.54
C ALA A 94 0.06 3.58 13.32
N GLY A 95 -1.08 3.49 12.62
CA GLY A 95 -2.39 3.51 13.26
C GLY A 95 -2.73 4.90 13.77
N GLU A 96 -2.51 5.91 12.92
CA GLU A 96 -2.75 7.31 13.22
C GLU A 96 -4.24 7.64 13.29
N ARG A 97 -4.56 8.75 13.95
CA ARG A 97 -5.92 9.25 14.05
C ARG A 97 -6.47 9.63 12.66
N ILE A 98 -7.78 9.49 12.49
CA ILE A 98 -8.49 9.90 11.29
C ILE A 98 -8.34 11.42 11.14
N TYR A 99 -7.79 11.85 9.99
CA TYR A 99 -7.35 13.21 9.72
C TYR A 99 -6.37 13.79 10.74
N GLY A 100 -5.64 12.94 11.48
CA GLY A 100 -4.78 13.35 12.60
C GLY A 100 -5.53 13.81 13.86
N LEU A 101 -6.86 13.79 13.85
CA LEU A 101 -7.68 14.39 14.90
C LEU A 101 -8.53 13.36 15.65
N LEU A 102 -9.29 12.55 14.91
CA LEU A 102 -10.33 11.70 15.47
C LEU A 102 -9.79 10.29 15.77
N PRO A 103 -9.90 9.78 17.00
CA PRO A 103 -9.50 8.41 17.28
C PRO A 103 -10.39 7.43 16.53
N ALA A 104 -9.80 6.36 16.01
CA ALA A 104 -10.58 5.30 15.38
C ALA A 104 -11.30 4.44 16.45
N PRO A 105 -12.53 4.00 16.17
CA PRO A 105 -13.28 3.15 17.08
C PRO A 105 -12.68 1.74 17.15
N TRP A 106 -12.96 1.06 18.25
CA TRP A 106 -12.59 -0.34 18.46
C TRP A 106 -13.75 -1.23 18.07
N LEU A 107 -13.52 -2.12 17.10
CA LEU A 107 -14.53 -3.09 16.68
C LEU A 107 -14.21 -4.48 17.24
N SER A 108 -15.22 -5.24 17.58
CA SER A 108 -15.10 -6.69 17.72
C SER A 108 -14.95 -7.34 16.32
N PRO A 109 -14.49 -8.59 16.22
CA PRO A 109 -14.45 -9.29 14.94
C PRO A 109 -15.79 -9.34 14.19
N LEU A 110 -16.91 -9.47 14.92
CA LEU A 110 -18.24 -9.45 14.31
C LEU A 110 -18.60 -8.05 13.78
N GLN A 111 -18.27 -6.99 14.53
CA GLN A 111 -18.49 -5.62 14.09
C GLN A 111 -17.59 -5.26 12.89
N HIS A 112 -16.37 -5.81 12.81
CA HIS A 112 -15.52 -5.67 11.63
C HIS A 112 -16.09 -6.38 10.40
N ASP A 113 -16.59 -7.61 10.55
CA ASP A 113 -17.30 -8.33 9.49
C ASP A 113 -18.55 -7.52 9.03
N ALA A 114 -19.30 -6.97 9.99
CA ALA A 114 -20.45 -6.11 9.70
C ALA A 114 -20.07 -4.79 9.02
N ALA A 115 -18.96 -4.16 9.40
CA ALA A 115 -18.44 -2.96 8.75
C ALA A 115 -18.04 -3.24 7.30
N CYS A 116 -17.40 -4.40 7.04
CA CYS A 116 -17.10 -4.84 5.68
C CYS A 116 -18.38 -5.07 4.87
N ALA A 117 -19.38 -5.76 5.45
CA ALA A 117 -20.66 -5.98 4.80
C ALA A 117 -21.37 -4.67 4.48
N ALA A 118 -21.46 -3.75 5.45
CA ALA A 118 -22.04 -2.42 5.26
C ALA A 118 -21.32 -1.64 4.16
N LEU A 119 -19.99 -1.67 4.13
CA LEU A 119 -19.19 -1.05 3.08
C LEU A 119 -19.51 -1.66 1.70
N CYS A 120 -19.45 -2.98 1.55
CA CYS A 120 -19.72 -3.64 0.28
C CYS A 120 -21.17 -3.45 -0.21
N PHE A 121 -22.15 -3.63 0.68
CA PHE A 121 -23.56 -3.43 0.34
C PHE A 121 -23.87 -1.97 0.00
N SER A 122 -23.24 -1.00 0.66
CA SER A 122 -23.44 0.42 0.33
C SER A 122 -22.76 0.80 -0.98
N LEU A 123 -21.57 0.26 -1.27
CA LEU A 123 -20.92 0.43 -2.57
C LEU A 123 -21.77 -0.15 -3.70
N LEU A 124 -22.24 -1.39 -3.57
CA LEU A 124 -23.11 -2.02 -4.58
C LEU A 124 -24.49 -1.35 -4.64
N GLY A 125 -25.04 -0.98 -3.49
CA GLY A 125 -26.28 -0.21 -3.35
C GLY A 125 -26.24 1.10 -4.13
N SER A 126 -25.11 1.80 -4.06
CA SER A 126 -24.91 3.05 -4.80
C SER A 126 -24.91 2.87 -6.32
N CYS A 127 -24.75 1.65 -6.85
CA CYS A 127 -24.84 1.36 -8.28
C CYS A 127 -26.29 1.30 -8.79
N PHE A 128 -27.27 1.22 -7.90
CA PHE A 128 -28.70 1.27 -8.23
C PHE A 128 -29.21 2.71 -8.14
N SER A 129 -30.31 3.02 -8.83
CA SER A 129 -30.88 4.38 -8.87
C SER A 129 -31.54 4.81 -7.56
N TRP A 130 -31.61 3.93 -6.55
CA TRP A 130 -32.24 4.23 -5.27
C TRP A 130 -31.22 4.84 -4.29
N ALA A 131 -31.38 6.13 -4.00
CA ALA A 131 -30.62 6.90 -3.01
C ALA A 131 -29.07 6.73 -3.10
N PRO A 132 -28.44 6.86 -4.28
CA PRO A 132 -27.03 6.52 -4.47
C PRO A 132 -26.09 7.37 -3.60
N ARG A 133 -26.40 8.65 -3.37
CA ARG A 133 -25.64 9.55 -2.50
C ARG A 133 -25.63 9.09 -1.05
N LEU A 134 -26.78 8.64 -0.53
CA LEU A 134 -26.88 8.10 0.82
C LEU A 134 -26.01 6.85 0.96
N CYS A 135 -26.10 5.94 -0.01
CA CYS A 135 -25.25 4.75 -0.05
C CYS A 135 -23.74 5.11 -0.08
N LEU A 136 -23.33 6.10 -0.87
CA LEU A 136 -21.94 6.55 -0.88
C LEU A 136 -21.52 7.20 0.45
N GLY A 137 -22.40 7.96 1.09
CA GLY A 137 -22.17 8.51 2.43
C GLY A 137 -22.00 7.42 3.49
N VAL A 138 -22.81 6.37 3.45
CA VAL A 138 -22.66 5.20 4.33
C VAL A 138 -21.35 4.46 4.02
N ALA A 139 -21.00 4.27 2.74
CA ALA A 139 -19.74 3.66 2.33
C ALA A 139 -18.52 4.48 2.81
N PHE A 140 -18.58 5.80 2.71
CA PHE A 140 -17.55 6.71 3.23
C PHE A 140 -17.32 6.51 4.73
N LEU A 141 -18.38 6.44 5.53
CA LEU A 141 -18.26 6.19 6.97
C LEU A 141 -17.76 4.76 7.26
N ALA A 142 -18.34 3.75 6.60
CA ALA A 142 -17.97 2.34 6.76
C ALA A 142 -16.50 2.07 6.42
N TRP A 143 -15.92 2.84 5.49
CA TRP A 143 -14.49 2.78 5.17
C TRP A 143 -13.62 3.04 6.40
N PHE A 144 -13.92 4.08 7.18
CA PHE A 144 -13.18 4.40 8.41
C PHE A 144 -13.32 3.30 9.46
N PHE A 145 -14.52 2.74 9.61
CA PHE A 145 -14.77 1.63 10.52
C PHE A 145 -14.01 0.37 10.10
N TYR A 146 -13.87 0.10 8.81
CA TYR A 146 -13.21 -1.10 8.30
C TYR A 146 -11.68 -0.98 8.29
N TYR A 147 -11.12 -0.02 7.55
CA TYR A 147 -9.67 0.07 7.32
C TYR A 147 -8.89 0.41 8.59
N SER A 148 -9.53 1.09 9.55
CA SER A 148 -8.85 1.43 10.82
C SER A 148 -8.50 0.22 11.69
N GLN A 149 -9.11 -0.91 11.40
CA GLN A 149 -8.92 -2.18 12.13
C GLN A 149 -7.74 -2.99 11.58
N ILE A 150 -7.33 -2.72 10.34
CA ILE A 150 -6.36 -3.52 9.58
C ILE A 150 -5.19 -2.68 9.05
N PHE A 151 -4.89 -1.56 9.71
CA PHE A 151 -3.86 -0.59 9.32
C PHE A 151 -2.43 -1.16 9.22
N CYS A 152 -2.16 -2.26 9.92
CA CYS A 152 -0.86 -2.93 9.91
C CYS A 152 -0.81 -4.13 8.94
N ALA A 153 -1.91 -4.46 8.27
CA ALA A 153 -1.98 -5.55 7.31
C ALA A 153 -1.28 -5.17 5.99
N THR A 154 -0.53 -6.09 5.38
CA THR A 154 0.32 -5.81 4.20
C THR A 154 -0.41 -5.18 3.01
N LYS A 155 -1.66 -5.59 2.75
CA LYS A 155 -2.49 -5.09 1.62
C LYS A 155 -3.40 -3.91 1.94
N ALA A 156 -3.67 -3.65 3.22
CA ALA A 156 -4.63 -2.63 3.63
C ALA A 156 -3.98 -1.44 4.36
N GLY A 157 -2.79 -1.67 4.92
CA GLY A 157 -2.03 -0.67 5.65
C GLY A 157 -1.38 0.39 4.78
N GLY A 158 -0.87 1.42 5.44
CA GLY A 158 -0.18 2.51 4.77
C GLY A 158 -1.10 3.38 3.91
N HIS A 159 -0.72 3.58 2.65
CA HIS A 159 -1.38 4.51 1.73
C HIS A 159 -2.21 3.83 0.62
N GLY A 160 -2.43 2.52 0.70
CA GLY A 160 -3.16 1.79 -0.35
C GLY A 160 -4.58 2.31 -0.56
N SER A 161 -5.31 2.57 0.53
CA SER A 161 -6.75 2.83 0.48
C SER A 161 -7.12 4.31 0.61
N THR A 162 -6.14 5.21 0.70
CA THR A 162 -6.32 6.63 1.07
C THR A 162 -7.15 7.44 0.07
N LEU A 163 -7.17 7.05 -1.21
CA LEU A 163 -7.97 7.73 -2.22
C LEU A 163 -9.47 7.40 -2.14
N ILE A 164 -9.83 6.26 -1.54
CA ILE A 164 -11.23 5.80 -1.46
C ILE A 164 -12.14 6.81 -0.76
N PRO A 165 -11.87 7.28 0.47
CA PRO A 165 -12.78 8.20 1.16
C PRO A 165 -12.94 9.52 0.41
N GLY A 166 -11.87 10.06 -0.19
CA GLY A 166 -11.94 11.27 -1.01
C GLY A 166 -12.84 11.09 -2.23
N THR A 167 -12.68 9.98 -2.96
CA THR A 167 -13.54 9.64 -4.11
C THR A 167 -15.00 9.46 -3.71
N LEU A 168 -15.28 8.71 -2.64
CA LEU A 168 -16.65 8.47 -2.16
C LEU A 168 -17.33 9.78 -1.72
N LEU A 169 -16.61 10.66 -1.02
CA LEU A 169 -17.13 11.96 -0.59
C LEU A 169 -17.48 12.84 -1.78
N MET A 170 -16.57 13.00 -2.76
CA MET A 170 -16.84 13.82 -3.95
C MET A 170 -18.05 13.32 -4.73
N LEU A 171 -18.17 12.00 -4.90
CA LEU A 171 -19.32 11.40 -5.58
C LEU A 171 -20.61 11.55 -4.77
N ALA A 172 -20.59 11.39 -3.45
CA ALA A 172 -21.77 11.58 -2.59
C ALA A 172 -22.29 13.02 -2.60
N LEU A 173 -21.39 13.99 -2.76
CA LEU A 173 -21.74 15.42 -2.82
C LEU A 173 -22.18 15.85 -4.23
N SER A 174 -21.95 15.02 -5.26
CA SER A 174 -22.34 15.31 -6.63
C SER A 174 -23.85 15.16 -6.85
N PRO A 175 -24.56 16.16 -7.40
CA PRO A 175 -25.95 15.99 -7.83
C PRO A 175 -26.07 15.09 -9.07
N ALA A 176 -25.04 15.05 -9.92
CA ALA A 176 -25.01 14.32 -11.19
C ALA A 176 -25.19 12.80 -11.06
N ILE A 177 -25.03 12.24 -9.87
CA ILE A 177 -25.20 10.80 -9.65
C ILE A 177 -26.65 10.37 -9.43
N GLU A 178 -27.59 11.31 -9.29
CA GLU A 178 -29.03 11.02 -9.17
C GLU A 178 -29.70 10.79 -10.53
N ASP A 179 -29.23 11.45 -11.59
CA ASP A 179 -29.84 11.40 -12.92
C ASP A 179 -29.22 10.30 -13.80
N THR A 180 -29.99 9.22 -14.03
CA THR A 180 -29.54 8.09 -14.87
C THR A 180 -29.70 8.29 -16.38
N TYR A 181 -30.50 9.25 -16.86
CA TYR A 181 -31.01 9.22 -18.24
C TYR A 181 -30.85 10.49 -19.08
N THR A 182 -30.50 11.64 -18.52
CA THR A 182 -30.30 12.87 -19.30
C THR A 182 -28.90 13.41 -19.07
N TRP A 183 -27.96 12.95 -19.90
CA TRP A 183 -26.68 13.66 -20.02
C TRP A 183 -26.98 15.03 -20.63
N LYS A 184 -26.91 16.06 -19.79
CA LYS A 184 -26.86 17.45 -20.23
C LYS A 184 -25.38 17.77 -20.14
N ASP A 185 -24.71 18.00 -21.26
CA ASP A 185 -23.27 18.33 -21.28
C ASP A 185 -23.02 19.66 -20.55
N SER A 186 -23.11 19.59 -19.23
CA SER A 186 -23.28 20.69 -18.31
C SER A 186 -22.27 20.51 -17.19
N VAL A 187 -21.85 21.62 -16.65
CA VAL A 187 -20.81 21.70 -15.63
C VAL A 187 -21.13 20.88 -14.38
N GLU A 188 -22.42 20.82 -14.02
CA GLU A 188 -22.92 20.10 -12.85
C GLU A 188 -22.51 18.62 -12.87
N ASP A 189 -22.28 18.06 -14.06
CA ASP A 189 -21.91 16.66 -14.29
C ASP A 189 -20.42 16.35 -14.05
N TRP A 190 -19.54 17.36 -14.00
CA TRP A 190 -18.09 17.13 -14.08
C TRP A 190 -17.29 17.57 -12.86
N TRP A 191 -17.75 18.54 -12.07
CA TRP A 191 -16.93 19.13 -10.99
C TRP A 191 -16.41 18.10 -9.98
N ALA A 192 -17.23 17.10 -9.62
CA ALA A 192 -16.85 16.07 -8.66
C ALA A 192 -15.71 15.20 -9.21
N LEU A 193 -15.79 14.87 -10.51
CA LEU A 193 -14.73 14.14 -11.21
C LEU A 193 -13.46 14.97 -11.30
N ASP A 194 -13.56 16.27 -11.60
CA ASP A 194 -12.41 17.16 -11.68
C ASP A 194 -11.71 17.33 -10.32
N PHE A 195 -12.46 17.41 -9.21
CA PHE A 195 -11.85 17.39 -7.87
C PHE A 195 -11.18 16.06 -7.53
N ILE A 196 -11.74 14.92 -7.94
CA ILE A 196 -11.09 13.61 -7.79
C ILE A 196 -9.77 13.59 -8.59
N LYS A 197 -9.80 14.02 -9.86
CA LYS A 197 -8.59 14.11 -10.70
C LYS A 197 -7.54 15.02 -10.04
N LEU A 198 -7.94 16.17 -9.50
CA LEU A 198 -7.04 17.11 -8.84
C LEU A 198 -6.38 16.50 -7.59
N GLN A 199 -7.13 15.76 -6.77
CA GLN A 199 -6.59 15.04 -5.62
C GLN A 199 -5.57 13.97 -6.03
N VAL A 200 -5.89 13.16 -7.05
CA VAL A 200 -4.97 12.14 -7.56
C VAL A 200 -3.71 12.78 -8.12
N ALA A 201 -3.84 13.83 -8.92
CA ALA A 201 -2.72 14.54 -9.51
C ALA A 201 -1.82 15.21 -8.44
N ALA A 202 -2.42 15.84 -7.43
CA ALA A 202 -1.68 16.42 -6.31
C ALA A 202 -0.96 15.35 -5.49
N THR A 203 -1.57 14.18 -5.29
CA THR A 203 -0.97 13.08 -4.52
C THR A 203 0.23 12.47 -5.26
N TYR A 204 0.12 12.22 -6.57
CA TYR A 204 1.27 11.78 -7.38
C TYR A 204 2.39 12.81 -7.40
N CYS A 205 2.06 14.08 -7.63
CA CYS A 205 3.04 15.16 -7.61
C CYS A 205 3.72 15.26 -6.25
N GLY A 206 2.96 15.20 -5.15
CA GLY A 206 3.47 15.17 -3.78
C GLY A 206 4.44 14.02 -3.54
N SER A 207 4.12 12.80 -4.00
CA SER A 207 5.02 11.63 -3.93
C SER A 207 6.32 11.85 -4.72
N GLY A 208 6.24 12.48 -5.90
CA GLY A 208 7.42 12.85 -6.69
C GLY A 208 8.28 13.93 -6.02
N LEU A 209 7.64 14.97 -5.48
CA LEU A 209 8.29 16.04 -4.72
C LEU A 209 8.99 15.49 -3.47
N CYS A 210 8.37 14.52 -2.79
CA CYS A 210 9.01 13.79 -1.69
C CYS A 210 10.34 13.20 -2.15
N LYS A 211 10.37 12.44 -3.26
CA LYS A 211 11.60 11.84 -3.79
C LYS A 211 12.66 12.88 -4.19
N ILE A 212 12.25 14.03 -4.72
CA ILE A 212 13.15 15.16 -5.01
C ILE A 212 13.73 15.73 -3.70
N ALA A 213 12.88 16.03 -2.72
CA ALA A 213 13.30 16.55 -1.42
C ALA A 213 14.25 15.58 -0.70
N GLY A 214 13.92 14.28 -0.71
CA GLY A 214 14.81 13.22 -0.22
C GLY A 214 16.14 13.20 -0.97
N SER A 215 16.11 13.36 -2.30
CA SER A 215 17.34 13.42 -3.10
C SER A 215 18.25 14.60 -2.72
N LEU A 216 17.66 15.77 -2.51
CA LEU A 216 18.39 16.97 -2.09
C LEU A 216 18.94 16.81 -0.67
N TYR A 217 18.11 16.34 0.26
CA TYR A 217 18.46 16.18 1.67
C TYR A 217 19.60 15.17 1.87
N PHE A 218 19.52 14.00 1.24
CA PHE A 218 20.55 12.96 1.32
C PHE A 218 21.69 13.15 0.29
N ARG A 219 21.62 14.19 -0.55
CA ARG A 219 22.58 14.47 -1.64
C ARG A 219 22.81 13.28 -2.57
N GLN A 220 21.75 12.53 -2.85
CA GLN A 220 21.77 11.36 -3.73
C GLN A 220 20.54 11.37 -4.63
N PHE A 221 20.73 11.34 -5.95
CA PHE A 221 19.61 11.36 -6.88
C PHE A 221 18.82 10.05 -6.86
N TRP A 222 17.51 10.13 -6.58
CA TRP A 222 16.62 8.97 -6.54
C TRP A 222 16.53 8.23 -7.88
N GLY A 223 16.52 8.97 -8.99
CA GLY A 223 16.39 8.43 -10.35
C GLY A 223 17.62 7.68 -10.88
N ASN A 224 18.69 7.53 -10.09
CA ASN A 224 19.90 6.83 -10.52
C ASN A 224 19.78 5.28 -10.56
N GLY A 225 18.57 4.73 -10.35
CA GLY A 225 18.27 3.30 -10.38
C GLY A 225 18.64 2.51 -9.13
N THR A 226 19.69 2.92 -8.40
CA THR A 226 20.18 2.18 -7.20
C THR A 226 19.15 2.13 -6.07
N THR A 227 18.31 3.16 -5.96
CA THR A 227 17.22 3.21 -4.98
C THR A 227 16.16 2.16 -5.28
N LEU A 228 15.68 2.11 -6.53
CA LEU A 228 14.71 1.11 -6.98
C LEU A 228 15.29 -0.31 -6.90
N GLN A 229 16.59 -0.48 -7.15
CA GLN A 229 17.31 -1.74 -6.97
C GLN A 229 17.28 -2.20 -5.51
N ALA A 230 17.58 -1.30 -4.57
CA ALA A 230 17.55 -1.61 -3.15
C ALA A 230 16.14 -1.95 -2.65
N TYR A 231 15.09 -1.20 -3.05
CA TYR A 231 13.71 -1.55 -2.70
C TYR A 231 13.25 -2.87 -3.31
N THR A 232 13.62 -3.17 -4.55
CA THR A 232 13.35 -4.47 -5.17
C THR A 232 14.04 -5.60 -4.40
N PHE A 233 15.31 -5.40 -4.01
CA PHE A 233 16.04 -6.40 -3.23
C PHE A 233 15.41 -6.63 -1.85
N ASP A 234 15.03 -5.58 -1.13
CA ASP A 234 14.32 -5.70 0.16
C ASP A 234 12.97 -6.43 0.03
N ALA A 235 12.28 -6.24 -1.10
CA ALA A 235 11.05 -6.97 -1.40
C ALA A 235 11.29 -8.46 -1.68
N MET A 236 12.46 -8.87 -2.17
CA MET A 236 12.79 -10.31 -2.30
C MET A 236 12.85 -11.01 -0.93
N TRP A 237 13.22 -10.28 0.13
CA TRP A 237 13.22 -10.77 1.50
C TRP A 237 11.82 -10.76 2.10
N SER A 238 11.21 -9.58 2.12
CA SER A 238 10.00 -9.30 2.90
C SER A 238 8.71 -9.64 2.17
N ARG A 239 8.71 -9.77 0.84
CA ARG A 239 7.52 -10.06 0.04
C ARG A 239 7.90 -10.90 -1.18
N PRO A 240 8.54 -12.07 -0.98
CA PRO A 240 8.81 -12.96 -2.09
C PRO A 240 7.45 -13.29 -2.76
N GLY A 241 7.36 -13.13 -4.07
CA GLY A 241 6.25 -13.74 -4.79
C GLY A 241 6.56 -15.22 -5.07
N GLY A 242 5.73 -15.84 -5.90
CA GLY A 242 6.09 -17.14 -6.48
C GLY A 242 7.36 -17.06 -7.35
N GLU A 243 7.84 -18.22 -7.81
CA GLU A 243 9.09 -18.36 -8.59
C GLU A 243 9.22 -17.33 -9.72
N PHE A 244 8.17 -17.13 -10.52
CA PHE A 244 8.17 -16.12 -11.59
C PHE A 244 8.49 -14.70 -11.09
N THR A 245 7.85 -14.31 -9.99
CA THR A 245 7.99 -12.97 -9.44
C THR A 245 9.37 -12.78 -8.84
N TRP A 246 9.88 -13.80 -8.14
CA TRP A 246 11.25 -13.80 -7.64
C TRP A 246 12.27 -13.69 -8.79
N GLN A 247 12.07 -14.42 -9.90
CA GLN A 247 12.93 -14.32 -11.08
C GLN A 247 12.91 -12.91 -11.68
N LEU A 248 11.74 -12.28 -11.78
CA LEU A 248 11.61 -10.91 -12.26
C LEU A 248 12.34 -9.91 -11.35
N GLN A 249 12.21 -10.07 -10.03
CA GLN A 249 12.94 -9.26 -9.04
C GLN A 249 14.46 -9.48 -9.16
N ALA A 250 14.90 -10.73 -9.30
CA ALA A 250 16.31 -11.09 -9.47
C ALA A 250 16.91 -10.47 -10.73
N ILE A 251 16.21 -10.53 -11.86
CA ILE A 251 16.61 -9.89 -13.12
C ILE A 251 16.70 -8.38 -12.91
N ALA A 252 15.68 -7.76 -12.31
CA ALA A 252 15.66 -6.33 -12.05
C ALA A 252 16.87 -5.89 -11.20
N VAL A 253 17.17 -6.61 -10.11
CA VAL A 253 18.33 -6.33 -9.25
C VAL A 253 19.65 -6.48 -10.01
N GLN A 254 19.77 -7.48 -10.89
CA GLN A 254 20.99 -7.72 -11.67
C GLN A 254 21.14 -6.82 -12.91
N CYS A 255 20.08 -6.09 -13.30
CA CYS A 255 20.07 -5.20 -14.47
C CYS A 255 19.87 -3.72 -14.07
N PRO A 256 20.84 -3.10 -13.36
CA PRO A 256 20.69 -1.75 -12.81
C PRO A 256 20.40 -0.67 -13.86
N ARG A 257 20.86 -0.84 -15.11
CA ARG A 257 20.58 0.11 -16.20
C ARG A 257 19.08 0.22 -16.52
N THR A 258 18.36 -0.90 -16.52
CA THR A 258 16.91 -0.90 -16.71
C THR A 258 16.22 -0.18 -15.55
N LEU A 259 16.75 -0.34 -14.33
CA LEU A 259 16.23 0.35 -13.15
C LEU A 259 16.51 1.85 -13.15
N VAL A 260 17.58 2.33 -13.79
CA VAL A 260 17.78 3.79 -14.01
C VAL A 260 16.65 4.35 -14.84
N LEU A 261 16.34 3.70 -15.96
CA LEU A 261 15.28 4.14 -16.86
C LEU A 261 13.94 4.12 -16.13
N ALA A 262 13.62 3.00 -15.47
CA ALA A 262 12.38 2.86 -14.70
C ALA A 262 12.27 3.90 -13.58
N ALA A 263 13.35 4.12 -12.80
CA ALA A 263 13.36 5.11 -11.73
C ALA A 263 13.20 6.54 -12.27
N THR A 264 13.95 6.91 -13.31
CA THR A 264 13.84 8.22 -13.94
C THR A 264 12.44 8.47 -14.51
N LEU A 265 11.90 7.49 -15.23
CA LEU A 265 10.55 7.58 -15.78
C LEU A 265 9.49 7.66 -14.69
N SER A 266 9.62 6.88 -13.61
CA SER A 266 8.67 6.98 -12.49
C SER A 266 8.69 8.33 -11.80
N LEU A 267 9.88 8.91 -11.57
CA LEU A 267 10.01 10.23 -10.97
C LEU A 267 9.41 11.31 -11.88
N LEU A 268 9.71 11.26 -13.19
CA LEU A 268 9.14 12.17 -14.17
C LEU A 268 7.61 12.04 -14.23
N PHE A 269 7.11 10.81 -14.28
CA PHE A 269 5.68 10.51 -14.26
C PHE A 269 4.98 11.11 -13.03
N GLU A 270 5.51 10.90 -11.83
CA GLU A 270 4.90 11.39 -10.59
C GLU A 270 4.86 12.93 -10.55
N VAL A 271 5.99 13.58 -10.82
CA VAL A 271 6.11 15.06 -10.78
C VAL A 271 5.29 15.72 -11.88
N CYS A 272 5.25 15.12 -13.06
CA CYS A 272 4.51 15.67 -14.21
C CYS A 272 3.05 15.20 -14.28
N PHE A 273 2.56 14.39 -13.33
CA PHE A 273 1.18 13.92 -13.32
C PHE A 273 0.12 15.03 -13.45
N PRO A 274 0.30 16.25 -12.89
CA PRO A 274 -0.64 17.36 -13.12
C PRO A 274 -0.86 17.72 -14.60
N LEU A 275 0.05 17.36 -15.51
CA LEU A 275 -0.15 17.52 -16.95
C LEU A 275 -1.29 16.65 -17.50
N ALA A 276 -1.66 15.56 -16.81
CA ALA A 276 -2.80 14.73 -17.14
C ALA A 276 -4.14 15.50 -17.13
N LEU A 277 -4.20 16.66 -16.47
CA LEU A 277 -5.38 17.54 -16.44
C LEU A 277 -5.51 18.42 -17.70
N LYS A 278 -4.46 18.54 -18.53
CA LYS A 278 -4.40 19.51 -19.62
C LYS A 278 -5.18 19.11 -20.87
N SER A 279 -5.19 17.83 -21.21
CA SER A 279 -5.92 17.30 -22.37
C SER A 279 -6.35 15.87 -22.11
N GLN A 280 -7.34 15.38 -22.87
CA GLN A 280 -7.82 14.01 -22.76
C GLN A 280 -6.72 13.00 -23.15
N GLU A 281 -5.94 13.31 -24.17
CA GLU A 281 -4.85 12.45 -24.65
C GLU A 281 -3.76 12.31 -23.58
N LEU A 282 -3.40 13.41 -22.93
CA LEU A 282 -2.47 13.38 -21.80
C LEU A 282 -3.07 12.62 -20.62
N GLY A 283 -4.33 12.85 -20.28
CA GLY A 283 -5.04 12.09 -19.25
C GLY A 283 -4.93 10.58 -19.49
N ALA A 284 -5.30 10.12 -20.69
CA ALA A 284 -5.24 8.71 -21.06
C ALA A 284 -3.81 8.16 -21.04
N ALA A 285 -2.82 8.92 -21.53
CA ALA A 285 -1.42 8.53 -21.51
C ALA A 285 -0.90 8.34 -20.07
N PHE A 286 -1.20 9.28 -19.17
CA PHE A 286 -0.82 9.20 -17.76
C PHE A 286 -1.58 8.08 -17.04
N ALA A 287 -2.85 7.81 -17.38
CA ALA A 287 -3.59 6.66 -16.86
C ALA A 287 -2.91 5.33 -17.21
N CYS A 288 -2.54 5.15 -18.48
CA CYS A 288 -1.80 3.98 -18.95
C CYS A 288 -0.43 3.86 -18.25
N ALA A 289 0.31 4.97 -18.13
CA ALA A 289 1.58 5.01 -17.43
C ALA A 289 1.43 4.64 -15.94
N ALA A 290 0.37 5.11 -15.28
CA ALA A 290 0.07 4.81 -13.89
C ALA A 290 -0.30 3.34 -13.67
N LEU A 291 -1.08 2.73 -14.57
CA LEU A 291 -1.37 1.30 -14.56
C LEU A 291 -0.08 0.47 -14.72
N ALA A 292 0.79 0.85 -15.66
CA ALA A 292 2.08 0.18 -15.85
C ALA A 292 3.00 0.34 -14.63
N PHE A 293 3.05 1.54 -14.06
CA PHE A 293 3.80 1.85 -12.84
C PHE A 293 3.35 0.98 -11.67
N HIS A 294 2.05 0.94 -11.38
CA HIS A 294 1.51 0.14 -10.27
C HIS A 294 1.62 -1.36 -10.50
N THR A 295 1.55 -1.80 -11.75
CA THR A 295 1.84 -3.20 -12.11
C THR A 295 3.30 -3.54 -11.81
N GLY A 296 4.24 -2.65 -12.18
CA GLY A 296 5.66 -2.79 -11.86
C GLY A 296 5.91 -2.82 -10.35
N VAL A 297 5.29 -1.91 -9.59
CA VAL A 297 5.35 -1.88 -8.12
C VAL A 297 4.79 -3.17 -7.51
N TYR A 298 3.67 -3.67 -8.01
CA TYR A 298 3.11 -4.93 -7.56
C TYR A 298 4.11 -6.07 -7.74
N PHE A 299 4.65 -6.27 -8.95
CA PHE A 299 5.55 -7.39 -9.20
C PHE A 299 6.93 -7.22 -8.54
N LEU A 300 7.54 -6.05 -8.60
CA LEU A 300 8.90 -5.83 -8.11
C LEU A 300 8.96 -5.61 -6.60
N GLN A 301 7.94 -5.00 -6.00
CA GLN A 301 7.96 -4.56 -4.61
C GLN A 301 6.87 -5.22 -3.76
N GLY A 302 5.87 -5.86 -4.36
CA GLY A 302 4.82 -6.57 -3.64
C GLY A 302 3.82 -5.64 -2.94
N PHE A 303 3.61 -4.42 -3.43
CA PHE A 303 2.54 -3.53 -2.95
C PHE A 303 1.35 -3.58 -3.89
N ASP A 304 0.16 -3.77 -3.35
CA ASP A 304 -1.09 -3.84 -4.12
C ASP A 304 -1.78 -2.47 -4.20
N PHE A 305 -1.34 -1.65 -5.15
CA PHE A 305 -2.08 -0.46 -5.57
C PHE A 305 -3.08 -0.75 -6.69
N LEU A 306 -3.00 -1.94 -7.32
CA LEU A 306 -3.90 -2.32 -8.40
C LEU A 306 -5.35 -2.44 -7.91
N SER A 307 -5.54 -3.02 -6.72
CA SER A 307 -6.86 -3.22 -6.11
C SER A 307 -7.57 -1.93 -5.70
N GLN A 308 -6.83 -0.85 -5.39
CA GLN A 308 -7.41 0.32 -4.70
C GLN A 308 -7.16 1.66 -5.43
N TRP A 309 -6.02 1.83 -6.09
CA TRP A 309 -5.68 3.05 -6.83
C TRP A 309 -6.08 2.99 -8.30
N CYS A 310 -5.83 1.87 -8.98
CA CYS A 310 -6.11 1.77 -10.42
C CYS A 310 -7.57 2.07 -10.81
N PRO A 311 -8.60 1.73 -10.01
CA PRO A 311 -9.98 2.09 -10.32
C PRO A 311 -10.23 3.59 -10.42
N VAL A 312 -9.60 4.39 -9.55
CA VAL A 312 -9.74 5.86 -9.60
C VAL A 312 -8.89 6.47 -10.73
N ILE A 313 -7.76 5.86 -11.05
CA ILE A 313 -6.88 6.29 -12.18
C ILE A 313 -7.60 6.17 -13.52
N LEU A 314 -8.50 5.20 -13.69
CA LEU A 314 -9.28 5.06 -14.94
C LEU A 314 -10.13 6.28 -15.28
N LEU A 315 -10.40 7.16 -14.31
CA LEU A 315 -11.05 8.44 -14.53
C LEU A 315 -10.34 9.30 -15.59
N PHE A 316 -9.01 9.21 -15.67
CA PHE A 316 -8.20 9.95 -16.63
C PHE A 316 -8.27 9.39 -18.06
N ALA A 317 -8.82 8.18 -18.23
CA ALA A 317 -9.03 7.57 -19.55
C ALA A 317 -10.45 7.81 -20.11
N LEU A 318 -11.32 8.50 -19.36
CA LEU A 318 -12.68 8.80 -19.81
C LEU A 318 -12.71 9.84 -20.95
N PRO A 319 -13.70 9.77 -21.86
CA PRO A 319 -14.05 10.91 -22.70
C PRO A 319 -14.32 12.14 -21.84
N GLY A 320 -13.78 13.31 -22.20
CA GLY A 320 -13.87 14.49 -21.35
C GLY A 320 -12.91 14.50 -20.14
N ALA A 321 -11.89 13.62 -20.13
CA ALA A 321 -10.92 13.53 -19.03
C ALA A 321 -10.07 14.80 -18.81
N SER A 322 -9.98 15.71 -19.80
CA SER A 322 -9.39 17.03 -19.55
C SER A 322 -10.13 17.79 -18.45
N TRP A 323 -9.44 18.74 -17.83
CA TRP A 323 -10.05 19.66 -16.89
C TRP A 323 -11.17 20.47 -17.57
N GLN A 324 -12.41 20.31 -17.11
CA GLN A 324 -13.58 21.00 -17.68
C GLN A 324 -14.01 22.21 -16.82
N MET A 325 -13.60 22.24 -15.55
CA MET A 325 -14.06 23.27 -14.62
C MET A 325 -13.52 24.67 -14.96
N THR A 326 -14.41 25.59 -15.35
CA THR A 326 -14.11 27.03 -15.47
C THR A 326 -14.60 27.80 -14.24
N TRP A 327 -14.19 29.06 -14.08
CA TRP A 327 -14.72 29.90 -13.00
C TRP A 327 -16.23 30.12 -13.12
N ALA A 328 -16.73 30.36 -14.34
CA ALA A 328 -18.16 30.44 -14.62
C ALA A 328 -18.90 29.16 -14.23
N SER A 329 -18.27 28.01 -14.50
CA SER A 329 -18.77 26.69 -14.13
C SER A 329 -18.96 26.54 -12.60
N LEU A 330 -17.99 27.00 -11.81
CA LEU A 330 -18.08 27.00 -10.35
C LEU A 330 -19.18 27.92 -9.84
N GLN A 331 -19.34 29.09 -10.47
CA GLN A 331 -20.39 30.05 -10.12
C GLN A 331 -21.78 29.52 -10.45
N GLU A 332 -21.96 28.87 -11.61
CA GLU A 332 -23.21 28.24 -12.01
C GLU A 332 -23.59 27.11 -11.06
N GLY A 333 -22.66 26.20 -10.75
CA GLY A 333 -22.89 25.14 -9.77
C GLY A 333 -23.19 25.68 -8.37
N ALA A 334 -22.49 26.73 -7.93
CA ALA A 334 -22.76 27.38 -6.64
C ALA A 334 -24.14 28.07 -6.61
N ALA A 335 -24.59 28.61 -7.75
CA ALA A 335 -25.87 29.30 -7.88
C ALA A 335 -27.06 28.34 -8.02
N SER A 336 -26.93 27.26 -8.80
CA SER A 336 -27.99 26.26 -8.98
C SER A 336 -28.32 25.50 -7.71
N LEU A 337 -27.33 25.39 -6.81
CA LEU A 337 -27.46 24.73 -5.53
C LEU A 337 -27.71 25.70 -4.36
N GLY A 338 -27.81 27.01 -4.61
CA GLY A 338 -28.06 28.03 -3.57
C GLY A 338 -27.05 28.01 -2.42
N LEU A 339 -25.77 28.30 -2.70
CA LEU A 339 -24.67 28.17 -1.73
C LEU A 339 -24.64 26.77 -1.09
N ASP A 340 -24.45 25.75 -1.92
CA ASP A 340 -24.44 24.36 -1.44
C ASP A 340 -23.31 24.12 -0.45
N LEU A 341 -23.72 23.68 0.73
CA LEU A 341 -22.83 23.06 1.69
C LEU A 341 -22.00 21.95 1.02
N GLY A 342 -22.56 21.21 0.05
CA GLY A 342 -21.86 20.16 -0.68
C GLY A 342 -20.64 20.64 -1.47
N LEU A 343 -20.80 21.63 -2.34
CA LEU A 343 -19.68 22.17 -3.14
C LEU A 343 -18.59 22.80 -2.24
N SER A 344 -19.02 23.50 -1.19
CA SER A 344 -18.10 24.11 -0.21
C SER A 344 -17.28 23.06 0.54
N LEU A 345 -17.92 21.97 0.99
CA LEU A 345 -17.24 20.83 1.62
C LEU A 345 -16.29 20.13 0.64
N ALA A 346 -16.70 19.97 -0.61
CA ALA A 346 -15.88 19.34 -1.64
C ALA A 346 -14.61 20.14 -1.94
N PHE A 347 -14.75 21.47 -2.07
CA PHE A 347 -13.63 22.39 -2.25
C PHE A 347 -12.69 22.36 -1.05
N LEU A 348 -13.22 22.49 0.17
CA LEU A 348 -12.42 22.48 1.39
C LEU A 348 -11.63 21.18 1.52
N TYR A 349 -12.28 20.03 1.32
CA TYR A 349 -11.62 18.73 1.38
C TYR A 349 -10.49 18.61 0.34
N THR A 350 -10.75 19.04 -0.90
CA THR A 350 -9.76 18.99 -1.98
C THR A 350 -8.59 19.92 -1.67
N ALA A 351 -8.84 21.13 -1.18
CA ALA A 351 -7.81 22.08 -0.77
C ALA A 351 -6.94 21.52 0.37
N CYS A 352 -7.54 20.90 1.39
CA CYS A 352 -6.81 20.22 2.46
C CYS A 352 -5.95 19.07 1.91
N SER A 353 -6.51 18.24 1.03
CA SER A 353 -5.76 17.15 0.40
C SER A 353 -4.57 17.69 -0.41
N MET A 354 -4.76 18.73 -1.22
CA MET A 354 -3.68 19.36 -1.98
C MET A 354 -2.63 19.97 -1.07
N PHE A 355 -3.04 20.65 0.00
CA PHE A 355 -2.13 21.21 0.99
C PHE A 355 -1.26 20.11 1.60
N VAL A 356 -1.85 19.02 2.10
CA VAL A 356 -1.12 17.88 2.66
C VAL A 356 -0.14 17.29 1.64
N SER A 357 -0.60 17.06 0.40
CA SER A 357 0.22 16.43 -0.64
C SER A 357 1.38 17.31 -1.10
N LEU A 358 1.13 18.59 -1.39
CA LEU A 358 2.12 19.49 -1.99
C LEU A 358 3.08 20.10 -0.96
N THR A 359 2.66 20.23 0.30
CA THR A 359 3.55 20.66 1.39
C THR A 359 4.28 19.49 2.06
N MET A 360 4.01 18.25 1.62
CA MET A 360 4.64 17.02 2.11
C MET A 360 4.49 16.82 3.61
N VAL A 361 3.29 17.08 4.16
CA VAL A 361 3.02 17.04 5.61
C VAL A 361 3.47 15.71 6.24
N ASP A 362 3.25 14.58 5.57
CA ASP A 362 3.62 13.26 6.09
C ASP A 362 5.12 13.14 6.40
N VAL A 363 5.95 13.85 5.65
CA VAL A 363 7.41 13.85 5.83
C VAL A 363 7.83 14.66 7.05
N TRP A 364 7.18 15.81 7.26
CA TRP A 364 7.59 16.78 8.28
C TRP A 364 6.92 16.57 9.63
N TYR A 365 5.63 16.21 9.63
CA TYR A 365 4.78 16.19 10.82
C TYR A 365 4.21 14.80 11.16
N GLY A 366 4.35 13.82 10.25
CA GLY A 366 3.75 12.50 10.39
C GLY A 366 2.47 12.34 9.56
N GLU A 367 1.97 11.11 9.46
CA GLU A 367 0.90 10.78 8.53
C GLU A 367 -0.44 11.38 9.00
N VAL A 368 -1.22 11.97 8.07
CA VAL A 368 -2.55 12.55 8.36
C VAL A 368 -3.66 11.85 7.55
N PRO A 369 -3.71 10.51 7.55
CA PRO A 369 -4.59 9.76 6.66
C PRO A 369 -6.08 10.10 6.90
N PRO A 370 -6.91 10.11 5.84
CA PRO A 370 -6.60 9.68 4.48
C PRO A 370 -5.86 10.72 3.63
N TRP A 371 -5.68 11.96 4.07
CA TRP A 371 -4.82 12.89 3.35
C TRP A 371 -3.37 12.43 3.47
N SER A 372 -2.65 12.44 2.36
CA SER A 372 -1.29 11.95 2.35
C SER A 372 -0.54 12.46 1.13
N CYS A 373 0.72 12.81 1.32
CA CYS A 373 1.65 13.02 0.19
C CYS A 373 2.25 11.70 -0.31
N CYS A 374 1.85 10.57 0.28
CA CYS A 374 2.30 9.20 -0.01
C CYS A 374 3.82 9.15 -0.16
N PRO A 375 4.62 9.43 0.90
CA PRO A 375 6.08 9.52 0.84
C PRO A 375 6.78 8.15 0.68
N MET A 376 6.22 7.31 -0.18
CA MET A 376 6.71 5.97 -0.46
C MET A 376 8.02 6.04 -1.20
N PHE A 377 8.95 5.20 -0.75
CA PHE A 377 10.29 5.11 -1.33
C PHE A 377 11.08 6.42 -1.27
N LEU A 378 10.71 7.35 -0.38
CA LEU A 378 11.32 8.68 -0.23
C LEU A 378 12.86 8.65 -0.17
N ILE A 379 13.41 7.74 0.64
CA ILE A 379 14.83 7.73 0.97
C ILE A 379 15.65 7.19 -0.22
N PRO A 380 16.48 8.01 -0.88
CA PRO A 380 17.41 7.53 -1.89
C PRO A 380 18.45 6.64 -1.23
N ARG A 381 18.69 5.44 -1.77
CA ARG A 381 19.57 4.46 -1.13
C ARG A 381 20.22 3.53 -2.13
N ASN A 382 21.24 2.83 -1.68
CA ASN A 382 21.99 1.86 -2.48
C ASN A 382 22.20 0.62 -1.60
N VAL A 383 22.03 -0.57 -2.17
CA VAL A 383 22.11 -1.86 -1.46
C VAL A 383 23.48 -2.12 -0.80
N PHE A 384 24.52 -1.45 -1.29
CA PHE A 384 25.89 -1.48 -0.75
C PHE A 384 26.33 -0.14 -0.15
N ALA A 385 25.41 0.79 0.10
CA ALA A 385 25.77 2.01 0.81
C ALA A 385 26.26 1.67 2.24
N PRO A 386 27.40 2.22 2.68
CA PRO A 386 27.96 1.88 3.99
C PRO A 386 27.08 2.40 5.13
N LYS A 387 26.45 3.56 4.95
CA LYS A 387 25.66 4.22 5.99
C LYS A 387 24.18 3.90 5.97
N MET A 388 23.68 3.05 5.08
CA MET A 388 22.23 2.79 5.03
C MET A 388 21.83 1.64 5.94
N PRO A 389 20.64 1.70 6.58
CA PRO A 389 20.12 0.58 7.35
C PRO A 389 20.06 -0.67 6.48
N ARG A 390 20.58 -1.78 7.01
CA ARG A 390 20.51 -3.09 6.38
C ARG A 390 19.63 -3.93 7.25
N TRP A 391 18.37 -4.00 6.88
CA TRP A 391 17.35 -4.63 7.70
C TRP A 391 16.40 -5.36 6.78
N TRP A 392 16.31 -6.67 6.97
CA TRP A 392 15.52 -7.55 6.13
C TRP A 392 14.64 -8.41 7.01
N SER A 393 13.51 -8.83 6.46
CA SER A 393 12.56 -9.72 7.11
C SER A 393 12.21 -10.87 6.18
N MET A 394 11.95 -12.04 6.74
CA MET A 394 11.46 -13.23 6.07
C MET A 394 10.30 -13.79 6.88
N THR A 395 9.31 -14.34 6.19
CA THR A 395 8.22 -15.06 6.83
C THR A 395 8.03 -16.45 6.24
N GLY A 396 7.38 -17.32 7.02
CA GLY A 396 6.91 -18.65 6.60
C GLY A 396 5.69 -18.63 5.69
N VAL A 397 5.14 -17.45 5.36
CA VAL A 397 3.96 -17.38 4.51
C VAL A 397 4.40 -17.26 3.05
N PRO A 398 4.07 -18.23 2.18
CA PRO A 398 4.50 -18.23 0.78
C PRO A 398 3.89 -17.06 -0.03
N GLU A 399 2.83 -16.47 0.50
CA GLU A 399 1.98 -15.46 -0.13
C GLU A 399 2.00 -14.13 0.63
N GLN A 400 3.17 -13.68 1.10
CA GLN A 400 3.25 -12.48 1.93
C GLN A 400 2.74 -11.19 1.26
N ARG A 401 2.53 -11.24 -0.07
CA ARG A 401 1.90 -10.18 -0.87
C ARG A 401 0.38 -10.13 -0.72
N GLU A 402 -0.22 -11.21 -0.23
CA GLU A 402 -1.66 -11.37 -0.09
C GLU A 402 -2.21 -10.72 1.18
N ALA A 403 -3.53 -10.58 1.22
CA ALA A 403 -4.23 -10.13 2.40
C ALA A 403 -4.00 -11.14 3.54
N GLY A 404 -4.02 -10.66 4.79
CA GLY A 404 -4.03 -11.55 5.94
C GLY A 404 -2.77 -11.57 6.80
N PHE A 405 -1.75 -10.80 6.43
CA PHE A 405 -0.46 -10.77 7.10
C PHE A 405 -0.11 -9.37 7.59
N MET A 406 0.62 -9.30 8.69
CA MET A 406 1.23 -8.06 9.16
C MET A 406 2.57 -7.85 8.44
N ASP A 407 2.90 -6.61 8.08
CA ASP A 407 4.20 -6.32 7.45
C ASP A 407 5.36 -6.38 8.48
N PRO A 408 6.22 -7.42 8.47
CA PRO A 408 7.29 -7.58 9.43
C PRO A 408 8.52 -6.74 9.08
N LEU A 409 8.58 -6.08 7.93
CA LEU A 409 9.68 -5.15 7.66
C LEU A 409 9.45 -3.85 8.43
N ILE A 410 8.21 -3.38 8.44
CA ILE A 410 7.80 -2.16 9.15
C ILE A 410 7.77 -2.42 10.65
N TYR A 411 7.05 -3.45 11.09
CA TYR A 411 6.88 -3.78 12.50
C TYR A 411 7.98 -4.71 13.00
N SER A 412 8.88 -4.18 13.82
CA SER A 412 10.13 -4.86 14.18
C SER A 412 10.60 -4.46 15.59
N PRO A 413 11.28 -5.35 16.32
CA PRO A 413 11.97 -4.99 17.55
C PRO A 413 13.08 -3.96 17.35
N ALA A 414 13.56 -3.77 16.12
CA ALA A 414 14.55 -2.73 15.81
C ALA A 414 13.92 -1.36 15.51
N ASN A 415 12.62 -1.29 15.20
CA ASN A 415 11.98 -0.05 14.78
C ASN A 415 11.46 0.72 16.00
N ALA A 416 11.85 1.98 16.14
CA ALA A 416 11.42 2.83 17.26
C ALA A 416 9.99 3.36 17.07
N LYS A 417 9.56 3.64 15.83
CA LYS A 417 8.23 4.18 15.52
C LYS A 417 7.17 3.08 15.43
N HIS A 418 7.51 1.97 14.79
CA HIS A 418 6.63 0.81 14.58
C HIS A 418 7.11 -0.37 15.43
N TYR A 419 7.23 -0.12 16.73
CA TYR A 419 7.86 -1.06 17.65
C TYR A 419 7.03 -2.34 17.79
N LEU A 420 7.70 -3.47 17.61
CA LEU A 420 7.19 -4.81 17.92
C LEU A 420 8.11 -5.44 18.96
N PRO A 421 7.69 -5.58 20.22
CA PRO A 421 8.51 -6.21 21.25
C PRO A 421 8.97 -7.62 20.87
N LYS A 422 10.14 -8.05 21.36
CA LYS A 422 10.69 -9.38 21.00
C LYS A 422 9.82 -10.50 21.57
N GLU A 423 9.26 -10.26 22.75
CA GLU A 423 8.29 -11.08 23.47
C GLU A 423 6.97 -11.25 22.71
N ASP A 424 6.69 -10.40 21.73
CA ASP A 424 5.50 -10.51 20.88
C ASP A 424 5.73 -11.39 19.64
N LEU A 425 6.97 -11.62 19.23
CA LEU A 425 7.27 -12.47 18.07
C LEU A 425 6.70 -13.90 18.18
N PRO A 426 6.74 -14.58 19.35
CA PRO A 426 6.10 -15.89 19.52
C PRO A 426 4.57 -15.90 19.36
N LYS A 427 3.90 -14.74 19.39
CA LYS A 427 2.43 -14.63 19.27
C LYS A 427 1.95 -14.64 17.81
N PHE A 428 2.86 -14.59 16.85
CA PHE A 428 2.52 -14.66 15.43
C PHE A 428 2.13 -16.08 15.02
N PRO A 429 1.13 -16.24 14.12
CA PRO A 429 0.65 -17.54 13.68
C PRO A 429 1.53 -18.14 12.58
N TYR A 430 2.65 -17.49 12.26
CA TYR A 430 3.61 -17.90 11.23
C TYR A 430 5.03 -17.54 11.67
N LYS A 431 6.01 -18.15 11.01
CA LYS A 431 7.43 -17.88 11.27
C LYS A 431 7.78 -16.47 10.85
N ILE A 432 8.52 -15.77 11.69
CA ILE A 432 9.14 -14.48 11.38
C ILE A 432 10.62 -14.59 11.69
N LEU A 433 11.45 -14.11 10.77
CA LEU A 433 12.87 -13.89 10.95
C LEU A 433 13.19 -12.48 10.46
N GLN A 434 13.82 -11.68 11.30
CA GLN A 434 14.30 -10.35 10.97
C GLN A 434 15.78 -10.28 11.30
N PHE A 435 16.57 -9.71 10.40
CA PHE A 435 18.01 -9.70 10.57
C PHE A 435 18.66 -8.51 9.86
N GLY A 436 19.88 -8.19 10.28
CA GLY A 436 20.65 -7.18 9.60
C GLY A 436 21.72 -6.52 10.46
N TYR A 437 22.10 -5.30 10.07
CA TYR A 437 23.12 -4.50 10.74
C TYR A 437 22.72 -3.01 10.72
N LEU A 438 22.68 -2.40 11.90
CA LEU A 438 22.11 -1.06 12.11
C LEU A 438 23.06 -0.06 12.77
N SER A 439 24.30 -0.45 13.09
CA SER A 439 25.24 0.40 13.82
C SER A 439 25.82 1.56 12.99
N GLN A 440 25.58 1.58 11.67
CA GLN A 440 26.09 2.62 10.75
C GLN A 440 24.99 3.52 10.15
N VAL A 441 23.78 3.49 10.71
CA VAL A 441 22.63 4.27 10.21
C VAL A 441 22.89 5.78 10.30
N PRO A 442 22.50 6.60 9.29
CA PRO A 442 22.74 8.03 9.28
C PRO A 442 21.94 8.67 10.42
N LYS A 443 22.45 9.77 11.00
CA LYS A 443 21.83 10.43 12.17
C LYS A 443 20.35 10.74 11.94
N GLU A 444 20.02 11.12 10.72
CA GLU A 444 18.69 11.49 10.25
C GLU A 444 17.68 10.33 10.33
N LEU A 445 18.16 9.08 10.24
CA LEU A 445 17.35 7.88 10.31
C LEU A 445 17.43 7.17 11.67
N GLN A 446 18.36 7.56 12.55
CA GLN A 446 18.50 6.92 13.87
C GLN A 446 17.24 7.04 14.73
N LYS A 447 16.42 8.08 14.54
CA LYS A 447 15.12 8.22 15.23
C LYS A 447 14.12 7.08 14.92
N PHE A 448 14.33 6.34 13.85
CA PHE A 448 13.51 5.18 13.48
C PHE A 448 14.09 3.86 14.00
N VAL A 449 15.29 3.88 14.58
CA VAL A 449 15.98 2.69 15.07
C VAL A 449 16.12 2.75 16.58
N ARG A 450 15.86 1.63 17.25
CA ARG A 450 16.04 1.55 18.69
C ARG A 450 17.51 1.74 19.11
N PRO A 451 17.80 2.51 20.19
CA PRO A 451 19.16 2.77 20.64
C PRO A 451 19.99 1.50 20.86
N GLU A 452 19.39 0.45 21.41
CA GLU A 452 20.07 -0.82 21.69
C GLU A 452 20.50 -1.55 20.40
N CYS A 453 19.78 -1.33 19.29
CA CYS A 453 20.15 -1.86 17.98
C CYS A 453 21.26 -1.05 17.31
N LEU A 454 21.36 0.26 17.58
CA LEU A 454 22.45 1.10 17.09
C LEU A 454 23.79 0.79 17.78
N GLN A 455 23.73 0.35 19.04
CA GLN A 455 24.90 0.02 19.86
C GLN A 455 25.34 -1.46 19.72
N HIS A 456 24.70 -2.24 18.86
CA HIS A 456 25.04 -3.64 18.71
C HIS A 456 26.42 -3.83 18.08
N GLU A 457 27.33 -4.49 18.80
CA GLU A 457 28.70 -4.78 18.36
C GLU A 457 28.85 -6.14 17.65
N GLY A 458 27.80 -6.97 17.70
CA GLY A 458 27.83 -8.30 17.08
C GLY A 458 27.83 -8.26 15.55
N PRO A 459 28.14 -9.39 14.90
CA PRO A 459 28.24 -9.47 13.44
C PRO A 459 26.90 -9.22 12.73
N MET A 460 25.77 -9.49 13.42
CA MET A 460 24.43 -9.36 12.89
C MET A 460 23.39 -9.33 14.03
N LEU A 461 22.45 -8.39 13.95
CA LEU A 461 21.20 -8.44 14.72
C LEU A 461 20.28 -9.51 14.14
N LEU A 462 19.70 -10.34 15.00
CA LEU A 462 18.80 -11.44 14.59
C LEU A 462 17.65 -11.58 15.58
N PHE A 463 16.42 -11.50 15.07
CA PHE A 463 15.19 -11.78 15.81
C PHE A 463 14.38 -12.84 15.07
N ALA A 464 13.94 -13.87 15.79
CA ALA A 464 13.10 -14.91 15.21
C ALA A 464 12.17 -15.49 16.28
N ASN A 465 10.99 -15.97 15.88
CA ASN A 465 10.07 -16.71 16.74
C ASN A 465 10.23 -18.23 16.65
N PHE A 466 11.35 -18.69 16.08
CA PHE A 466 11.69 -20.10 15.97
C PHE A 466 13.21 -20.28 16.11
N PRO A 467 13.68 -21.49 16.47
CA PRO A 467 15.11 -21.78 16.48
C PRO A 467 15.69 -21.70 15.06
N VAL A 468 16.60 -20.74 14.83
CA VAL A 468 17.25 -20.53 13.53
C VAL A 468 18.35 -21.59 13.33
N PRO A 469 18.27 -22.46 12.30
CA PRO A 469 19.31 -23.45 12.05
C PRO A 469 20.65 -22.79 11.75
N LYS A 470 21.75 -23.48 12.10
CA LYS A 470 23.10 -22.98 11.90
C LYS A 470 23.37 -22.62 10.43
N GLU A 471 22.93 -23.46 9.49
CA GLU A 471 23.16 -23.24 8.07
C GLU A 471 22.48 -21.97 7.55
N LEU A 472 21.28 -21.67 8.07
CA LEU A 472 20.58 -20.43 7.76
C LEU A 472 21.33 -19.24 8.37
N LYS A 473 21.70 -19.32 9.65
CA LYS A 473 22.43 -18.24 10.34
C LYS A 473 23.74 -17.90 9.61
N ASP A 474 24.53 -18.91 9.25
CA ASP A 474 25.80 -18.75 8.54
C ASP A 474 25.58 -18.09 7.16
N ALA A 475 24.51 -18.42 6.45
CA ALA A 475 24.17 -17.79 5.18
C ALA A 475 23.73 -16.33 5.33
N LEU A 476 22.95 -16.00 6.37
CA LEU A 476 22.54 -14.63 6.68
C LEU A 476 23.75 -13.76 7.06
N GLU A 477 24.67 -14.28 7.87
CA GLU A 477 25.92 -13.59 8.21
C GLU A 477 26.78 -13.32 6.97
N LYS A 478 26.89 -14.28 6.05
CA LYS A 478 27.56 -14.08 4.75
C LYS A 478 26.91 -12.95 3.94
N MET A 479 25.58 -12.90 3.88
CA MET A 479 24.86 -11.82 3.20
C MET A 479 25.13 -10.45 3.84
N VAL A 480 25.08 -10.34 5.16
CA VAL A 480 25.40 -9.11 5.90
C VAL A 480 26.85 -8.68 5.65
N HIS A 481 27.80 -9.62 5.71
CA HIS A 481 29.21 -9.36 5.45
C HIS A 481 29.49 -8.95 4.00
N LEU A 482 28.87 -9.59 3.01
CA LEU A 482 28.97 -9.20 1.60
C LEU A 482 28.52 -7.75 1.44
N SER A 483 27.39 -7.39 2.02
CA SER A 483 26.91 -6.01 1.99
C SER A 483 27.94 -5.07 2.67
N LEU A 484 28.56 -5.45 3.80
CA LEU A 484 29.42 -4.55 4.63
C LEU A 484 30.77 -4.29 4.01
N ARG A 485 31.31 -5.27 3.30
CA ARG A 485 32.60 -5.15 2.62
C ARG A 485 32.49 -4.52 1.23
N SER A 486 31.27 -4.33 0.74
CA SER A 486 31.02 -3.73 -0.56
C SER A 486 31.01 -2.20 -0.49
N SER A 487 31.32 -1.59 -1.62
CA SER A 487 31.27 -0.16 -1.87
C SER A 487 30.01 0.20 -2.66
N PRO A 488 29.56 1.47 -2.65
CA PRO A 488 28.41 1.90 -3.45
C PRO A 488 28.52 1.60 -4.96
N LYS A 489 29.74 1.52 -5.51
CA LYS A 489 29.98 1.20 -6.93
C LYS A 489 29.60 -0.24 -7.28
N ASP A 490 29.60 -1.13 -6.30
CA ASP A 490 29.27 -2.55 -6.49
C ASP A 490 27.79 -2.77 -6.85
N ALA A 491 26.94 -1.75 -6.71
CA ALA A 491 25.56 -1.77 -7.19
C ALA A 491 25.46 -1.89 -8.73
N TRP A 492 26.60 -1.79 -9.42
CA TRP A 492 26.76 -1.92 -10.85
C TRP A 492 27.64 -3.11 -11.26
N ASP A 493 28.16 -3.87 -10.29
CA ASP A 493 28.97 -5.05 -10.54
C ASP A 493 28.07 -6.28 -10.66
N SER A 494 27.88 -6.77 -11.89
CA SER A 494 27.04 -7.92 -12.19
C SER A 494 27.44 -9.19 -11.44
N LYS A 495 28.72 -9.37 -11.09
CA LYS A 495 29.18 -10.54 -10.34
C LYS A 495 28.73 -10.46 -8.89
N LYS A 496 28.91 -9.30 -8.25
CA LYS A 496 28.47 -9.07 -6.86
C LYS A 496 26.94 -9.09 -6.72
N LEU A 497 26.22 -8.51 -7.67
CA LEU A 497 24.75 -8.55 -7.69
C LEU A 497 24.23 -9.99 -7.83
N ARG A 498 24.87 -10.81 -8.66
CA ARG A 498 24.55 -12.23 -8.79
C ARG A 498 24.83 -12.99 -7.49
N GLU A 499 26.00 -12.81 -6.90
CA GLU A 499 26.38 -13.41 -5.61
C GLU A 499 25.35 -13.05 -4.52
N MET A 500 24.94 -11.79 -4.46
CA MET A 500 23.92 -11.30 -3.53
C MET A 500 22.55 -11.98 -3.74
N VAL A 501 22.10 -12.12 -4.98
CA VAL A 501 20.84 -12.82 -5.30
C VAL A 501 20.93 -14.32 -4.98
N ASP A 502 22.05 -14.96 -5.28
CA ASP A 502 22.27 -16.38 -4.99
C ASP A 502 22.29 -16.64 -3.48
N LEU A 503 22.93 -15.76 -2.69
CA LEU A 503 22.90 -15.81 -1.22
C LEU A 503 21.49 -15.63 -0.68
N GLN A 504 20.70 -14.69 -1.24
CA GLN A 504 19.31 -14.50 -0.85
C GLN A 504 18.48 -15.78 -1.10
N ARG A 505 18.65 -16.40 -2.28
CA ARG A 505 17.99 -17.68 -2.61
C ARG A 505 18.40 -18.79 -1.66
N LEU A 506 19.69 -18.89 -1.34
CA LEU A 506 20.21 -19.88 -0.41
C LEU A 506 19.61 -19.71 1.00
N CYS A 507 19.51 -18.47 1.48
CA CYS A 507 18.84 -18.16 2.75
C CYS A 507 17.37 -18.60 2.73
N ARG A 508 16.64 -18.32 1.64
CA ARG A 508 15.24 -18.76 1.48
C ARG A 508 15.11 -20.29 1.54
N LEU A 509 15.96 -21.01 0.82
CA LEU A 509 15.97 -22.48 0.83
C LEU A 509 16.24 -23.05 2.24
N HIS A 510 17.18 -22.46 2.98
CA HIS A 510 17.45 -22.89 4.36
C HIS A 510 16.29 -22.57 5.30
N PHE A 511 15.63 -21.43 5.12
CA PHE A 511 14.46 -21.03 5.88
C PHE A 511 13.27 -21.97 5.67
N GLU A 512 12.95 -22.31 4.43
CA GLU A 512 11.88 -23.27 4.08
C GLU A 512 12.18 -24.68 4.59
N ARG A 513 13.44 -25.13 4.55
CA ARG A 513 13.84 -26.42 5.16
C ARG A 513 13.66 -26.42 6.68
N ALA A 514 13.90 -25.30 7.34
CA ALA A 514 13.67 -25.15 8.77
C ALA A 514 12.18 -25.28 9.12
N GLU A 515 11.29 -24.87 8.21
CA GLU A 515 9.84 -25.06 8.29
C GLU A 515 9.45 -26.53 8.28
N HIS A 516 9.89 -27.25 7.26
CA HIS A 516 9.55 -28.66 7.11
C HIS A 516 10.08 -29.57 8.24
N ARG A 517 11.20 -29.19 8.89
CA ARG A 517 11.73 -29.93 10.05
C ARG A 517 10.91 -29.75 11.32
N LEU A 518 10.25 -28.60 11.49
CA LEU A 518 9.44 -28.33 12.68
C LEU A 518 8.06 -29.00 12.60
N SER A 519 7.42 -28.99 11.43
CA SER A 519 6.12 -29.66 11.24
C SER A 519 6.22 -31.17 11.50
N LYS A 520 7.33 -31.80 11.08
CA LYS A 520 7.59 -33.23 11.32
C LYS A 520 7.83 -33.63 12.78
N LYS A 521 8.09 -32.69 13.70
CA LYS A 521 8.33 -33.01 15.12
C LYS A 521 7.05 -32.93 15.96
N THR A 522 6.00 -32.32 15.41
CA THR A 522 4.72 -32.11 16.08
C THR A 522 3.66 -33.15 15.74
N ASP A 523 3.92 -33.95 14.70
CA ASP A 523 3.22 -35.19 14.36
C ASP A 523 3.95 -36.39 14.99
#